data_AF-A0A2E0TT73-F1
#
_entry.id   AF-A0A2E0TT73-F1
#
_cell.length_a   1.000
_cell.length_b   1.000
_cell.length_c   1.000
_cell.angle_alpha   90.00
_cell.angle_beta   90.00
_cell.angle_gamma   90.00
#
_symmetry.space_group_name_H-M   'P 1'
#
loop_
_entity.id
_entity.type
_entity.pdbx_description
1 polymer ?
#
loop_
_entity_poly.entity_id
_entity_poly.type
_entity_poly.pdbx_seq_one_letter_code
_entity_poly.pdbx_strand_id
1 'polypeptide(L)'
;MNMGANAETRPMSSGGGPPKRRLRNYLLDRRFQLKYTGMVVLATVLVAAVLGYFVYDHSRGQTEAMSITMAMQPDLAPEVANDLEGWAEAQDRKVLYSILGGILALALVLGLIGIIVTHKVVGPAYKMRLLLNQVADGKLKLAGRLRKGDELQELFEAFANMVESLREAQAREVAELDAAIEQARESGASDEALAHLTEVRDRMAMTLE
;
A
#
# COMPACT_ATOMS: atom_id res chain seq x y z
N MET A 1 10.35 -60.78 34.34
CA MET A 1 9.83 -60.99 32.97
C MET A 1 8.57 -60.14 32.84
N ASN A 2 8.70 -58.90 32.37
CA ASN A 2 8.58 -58.45 30.97
C ASN A 2 7.10 -58.34 30.53
N MET A 3 6.57 -57.11 30.46
CA MET A 3 6.25 -56.32 29.24
C MET A 3 4.79 -56.57 28.80
N GLY A 4 3.96 -55.58 28.48
CA GLY A 4 4.14 -54.14 28.41
C GLY A 4 2.77 -53.46 28.28
N ALA A 5 2.63 -52.28 28.88
CA ALA A 5 1.50 -51.40 28.69
C ALA A 5 1.73 -50.56 27.42
N ASN A 6 0.92 -50.78 26.39
CA ASN A 6 0.91 -49.94 25.20
C ASN A 6 0.22 -48.61 25.51
N ALA A 7 0.99 -47.64 26.01
CA ALA A 7 0.64 -46.23 25.92
C ALA A 7 1.11 -45.71 24.55
N GLU A 8 0.24 -45.75 23.55
CA GLU A 8 0.46 -45.06 22.28
C GLU A 8 0.37 -43.55 22.51
N THR A 9 1.52 -42.91 22.72
CA THR A 9 1.66 -41.47 22.63
C THR A 9 1.57 -41.07 21.16
N ARG A 10 0.42 -40.52 20.76
CA ARG A 10 0.27 -39.90 19.43
C ARG A 10 1.26 -38.73 19.31
N PRO A 11 2.11 -38.67 18.27
CA PRO A 11 2.97 -37.52 18.07
C PRO A 11 2.12 -36.30 17.70
N MET A 12 2.21 -35.24 18.50
CA MET A 12 1.66 -33.94 18.11
C MET A 12 2.44 -33.42 16.91
N SER A 13 1.77 -33.31 15.76
CA SER A 13 2.33 -32.68 14.55
C SER A 13 2.49 -31.18 14.78
N SER A 14 3.65 -30.79 15.31
CA SER A 14 4.20 -29.45 15.18
C SER A 14 4.57 -29.21 13.71
N GLY A 15 4.07 -28.13 13.10
CA GLY A 15 4.61 -27.68 11.81
C GLY A 15 3.66 -27.07 10.80
N GLY A 16 2.68 -26.26 11.21
CA GLY A 16 2.01 -25.33 10.30
C GLY A 16 2.86 -24.08 10.11
N GLY A 17 3.80 -24.09 9.16
CA GLY A 17 4.55 -22.88 8.78
C GLY A 17 3.61 -21.72 8.40
N PRO A 18 4.06 -20.45 8.52
CA PRO A 18 3.18 -19.30 8.32
C PRO A 18 2.54 -19.35 6.92
N PRO A 19 1.23 -19.05 6.80
CA PRO A 19 0.49 -19.23 5.56
C PRO A 19 1.18 -18.51 4.40
N LYS A 20 1.53 -19.26 3.35
CA LYS A 20 2.11 -18.74 2.11
C LYS A 20 1.18 -17.67 1.53
N ARG A 21 1.58 -16.41 1.65
CA ARG A 21 0.81 -15.25 1.19
C ARG A 21 0.65 -15.36 -0.33
N ARG A 22 -0.58 -15.62 -0.79
CA ARG A 22 -0.90 -15.71 -2.21
C ARG A 22 -0.74 -14.31 -2.82
N LEU A 23 0.05 -14.19 -3.89
CA LEU A 23 0.29 -12.94 -4.64
C LEU A 23 -0.99 -12.22 -5.09
N ARG A 24 -2.11 -12.96 -5.18
CA ARG A 24 -3.44 -12.38 -5.45
C ARG A 24 -3.90 -11.37 -4.39
N ASN A 25 -3.37 -11.41 -3.18
CA ASN A 25 -3.71 -10.46 -2.11
C ASN A 25 -3.00 -9.10 -2.22
N TYR A 26 -2.10 -8.91 -3.19
CA TYR A 26 -1.43 -7.62 -3.41
C TYR A 26 -2.34 -6.59 -4.09
N LEU A 27 -3.43 -7.07 -4.71
CA LEU A 27 -4.28 -6.35 -5.65
C LEU A 27 -5.68 -6.06 -5.06
N LEU A 28 -5.75 -5.76 -3.77
CA LEU A 28 -7.02 -5.50 -3.08
C LEU A 28 -7.74 -4.25 -3.63
N ASP A 29 -7.00 -3.21 -4.05
CA ASP A 29 -7.55 -2.05 -4.78
C ASP A 29 -6.67 -1.67 -5.99
N ARG A 30 -6.75 -2.48 -7.06
CA ARG A 30 -6.08 -2.20 -8.36
C ARG A 30 -6.36 -0.81 -8.90
N ARG A 31 -7.56 -0.28 -8.67
CA ARG A 31 -8.00 1.00 -9.24
C ARG A 31 -7.19 2.18 -8.68
N PHE A 32 -6.93 2.20 -7.38
CA PHE A 32 -6.14 3.26 -6.75
C PHE A 32 -4.68 3.19 -7.20
N GLN A 33 -4.06 2.00 -7.11
CA GLN A 33 -2.68 1.78 -7.51
C GLN A 33 -2.41 2.15 -8.97
N LEU A 34 -3.27 1.67 -9.89
CA LEU A 34 -3.11 1.94 -11.32
C LEU A 34 -3.38 3.41 -11.66
N LYS A 35 -4.33 4.07 -11.00
CA LYS A 35 -4.62 5.49 -11.25
C LYS A 35 -3.41 6.37 -10.94
N TYR A 36 -2.87 6.28 -9.73
CA TYR A 36 -1.77 7.16 -9.31
C TYR A 36 -0.43 6.74 -9.91
N THR A 37 -0.12 5.44 -9.96
CA THR A 37 1.09 4.96 -10.64
C THR A 37 1.04 5.32 -12.13
N GLY A 38 -0.11 5.13 -12.79
CA GLY A 38 -0.30 5.51 -14.19
C GLY A 38 -0.15 7.01 -14.43
N MET A 39 -0.69 7.86 -13.54
CA MET A 39 -0.49 9.31 -13.61
C MET A 39 0.99 9.69 -13.52
N VAL A 40 1.74 9.11 -12.58
CA VAL A 40 3.18 9.41 -12.40
C VAL A 40 3.99 8.92 -13.60
N VAL A 41 3.74 7.70 -14.08
CA VAL A 41 4.41 7.14 -15.26
C VAL A 41 4.08 7.98 -16.50
N LEU A 42 2.83 8.35 -16.71
CA LEU A 42 2.42 9.19 -17.84
C LEU A 42 3.10 10.55 -17.80
N ALA A 43 3.05 11.24 -16.66
CA ALA A 43 3.73 12.54 -16.50
C ALA A 43 5.23 12.42 -16.77
N THR A 44 5.87 11.35 -16.29
CA THR A 44 7.30 11.10 -16.54
C THR A 44 7.57 10.84 -18.01
N VAL A 45 6.77 10.01 -18.67
CA VAL A 45 6.92 9.71 -20.11
C VAL A 45 6.73 10.99 -20.94
N LEU A 46 5.77 11.86 -20.58
CA LEU A 46 5.58 13.13 -21.27
C LEU A 46 6.81 14.04 -21.13
N VAL A 47 7.32 14.23 -19.91
CA VAL A 47 8.54 15.02 -19.67
C VAL A 47 9.73 14.41 -20.42
N ALA A 48 9.91 13.10 -20.32
CA ALA A 48 11.00 12.40 -20.97
C ALA A 48 10.88 12.41 -22.50
N ALA A 49 9.67 12.44 -23.06
CA ALA A 49 9.44 12.59 -24.50
C ALA A 49 9.79 14.00 -24.98
N VAL A 50 9.45 15.04 -24.21
CA VAL A 50 9.85 16.43 -24.52
C VAL A 50 11.36 16.56 -24.48
N LEU A 51 12.02 16.07 -23.43
CA LEU A 51 13.48 16.08 -23.34
C LEU A 51 14.12 15.22 -24.44
N GLY A 52 13.55 14.04 -24.71
CA GLY A 52 13.99 13.15 -25.78
C GLY A 52 13.90 13.80 -27.15
N TYR A 53 12.84 14.58 -27.42
CA TYR A 53 12.73 15.39 -28.63
C TYR A 53 13.88 16.39 -28.75
N PHE A 54 14.17 17.17 -27.70
CA PHE A 54 15.29 18.12 -27.71
C PHE A 54 16.65 17.42 -27.90
N VAL A 55 16.86 16.28 -27.24
CA VAL A 55 18.10 15.49 -27.40
C VAL A 55 18.22 14.98 -28.83
N TYR A 56 17.14 14.47 -29.42
CA TYR A 56 17.14 13.97 -30.79
C TYR A 56 17.37 15.09 -31.81
N ASP A 57 16.68 16.23 -31.66
CA ASP A 57 16.84 17.41 -32.52
C ASP A 57 18.29 17.93 -32.47
N HIS A 58 18.83 18.08 -31.26
CA HIS A 58 20.21 18.51 -31.07
C HIS A 58 21.25 17.48 -31.58
N SER A 59 20.97 16.19 -31.44
CA SER A 59 21.82 15.12 -31.97
C SER A 59 21.84 15.15 -33.50
N ARG A 60 20.67 15.26 -34.14
CA ARG A 60 20.55 15.31 -35.59
C ARG A 60 21.29 16.52 -36.17
N GLY A 61 21.12 17.70 -35.55
CA GLY A 61 21.82 18.91 -35.96
C GLY A 61 23.36 18.78 -35.86
N GLN A 62 23.87 18.04 -34.88
CA GLN A 62 25.30 17.74 -34.78
C GLN A 62 25.77 16.76 -35.87
N THR A 63 25.01 15.69 -36.11
CA THR A 63 25.32 14.71 -37.16
C THR A 63 25.34 15.37 -38.55
N GLU A 64 24.36 16.24 -38.84
CA GLU A 64 24.25 16.99 -40.10
C GLU A 64 25.36 18.03 -40.26
N ALA A 65 25.68 18.80 -39.22
CA ALA A 65 26.79 19.75 -39.28
C ALA A 65 28.15 19.05 -39.51
N MET A 66 28.34 17.88 -38.89
CA MET A 66 29.53 17.05 -39.09
C MET A 66 29.59 16.49 -40.52
N SER A 67 28.49 15.97 -41.05
CA SER A 67 28.45 15.44 -42.43
C SER A 67 28.68 16.54 -43.47
N ILE A 68 28.09 17.73 -43.29
CA ILE A 68 28.32 18.91 -44.16
C ILE A 68 29.78 19.36 -44.12
N THR A 69 30.37 19.46 -42.92
CA THR A 69 31.77 19.87 -42.76
C THR A 69 32.73 18.91 -43.44
N MET A 70 32.45 17.61 -43.35
CA MET A 70 33.20 16.59 -44.08
C MET A 70 32.97 16.75 -45.58
N ALA A 71 31.72 16.80 -46.06
CA ALA A 71 31.35 16.90 -47.48
C ALA A 71 31.95 18.11 -48.23
N MET A 72 32.26 19.19 -47.53
CA MET A 72 32.92 20.38 -48.11
C MET A 72 34.42 20.18 -48.42
N GLN A 73 35.02 19.03 -48.08
CA GLN A 73 36.40 18.74 -48.43
C GLN A 73 36.54 18.54 -49.96
N PRO A 74 37.45 19.27 -50.64
CA PRO A 74 37.49 19.36 -52.10
C PRO A 74 37.83 18.05 -52.84
N ASP A 75 38.42 17.07 -52.16
CA ASP A 75 38.88 15.80 -52.76
C ASP A 75 38.06 14.57 -52.26
N LEU A 76 36.82 14.78 -51.84
CA LEU A 76 35.98 13.70 -51.33
C LEU A 76 35.52 12.74 -52.44
N ALA A 77 35.90 11.47 -52.30
CA ALA A 77 35.43 10.41 -53.19
C ALA A 77 33.91 10.14 -52.99
N PRO A 78 33.13 9.87 -54.06
CA PRO A 78 31.69 9.60 -53.96
C PRO A 78 31.33 8.41 -53.06
N GLU A 79 32.22 7.41 -52.98
CA GLU A 79 32.07 6.26 -52.09
C GLU A 79 32.08 6.68 -50.61
N VAL A 80 32.99 7.59 -50.24
CA VAL A 80 33.10 8.11 -48.87
C VAL A 80 31.89 8.98 -48.53
N ALA A 81 31.35 9.74 -49.49
CA ALA A 81 30.13 10.53 -49.27
C ALA A 81 28.91 9.66 -48.92
N ASN A 82 28.69 8.57 -49.65
CA ASN A 82 27.60 7.62 -49.36
C ASN A 82 27.78 6.93 -48.00
N ASP A 83 29.02 6.56 -47.64
CA ASP A 83 29.33 5.96 -46.34
C ASP A 83 29.08 6.93 -45.17
N LEU A 84 29.36 8.23 -45.37
CA LEU A 84 29.08 9.28 -44.37
C LEU A 84 27.59 9.45 -44.11
N GLU A 85 26.77 9.48 -45.16
CA GLU A 85 25.31 9.56 -45.04
C GLU A 85 24.75 8.32 -44.32
N GLY A 86 25.20 7.11 -44.71
CA GLY A 86 24.79 5.87 -44.05
C GLY A 86 25.20 5.79 -42.57
N TRP A 87 26.40 6.29 -42.23
CA TRP A 87 26.85 6.41 -40.85
C TRP A 87 25.99 7.39 -40.05
N ALA A 88 25.67 8.55 -40.62
CA ALA A 88 24.83 9.58 -40.00
C ALA A 88 23.45 9.03 -39.65
N GLU A 89 22.77 8.40 -40.61
CA GLU A 89 21.46 7.77 -40.39
C GLU A 89 21.51 6.66 -39.32
N ALA A 90 22.60 5.88 -39.30
CA ALA A 90 22.80 4.84 -38.29
C ALA A 90 22.99 5.42 -36.89
N GLN A 91 23.71 6.55 -36.75
CA GLN A 91 23.86 7.25 -35.48
C GLN A 91 22.52 7.82 -35.01
N ASP A 92 21.78 8.52 -35.87
CA ASP A 92 20.48 9.11 -35.52
C ASP A 92 19.49 8.02 -35.07
N ARG A 93 19.44 6.89 -35.77
CA ARG A 93 18.62 5.73 -35.39
C ARG A 93 19.05 5.13 -34.05
N LYS A 94 20.36 5.03 -33.80
CA LYS A 94 20.90 4.54 -32.52
C LYS A 94 20.51 5.48 -31.37
N VAL A 95 20.59 6.78 -31.57
CA VAL A 95 20.17 7.80 -30.59
C VAL A 95 18.67 7.66 -30.32
N LEU A 96 17.83 7.58 -31.37
CA LEU A 96 16.40 7.38 -31.21
C LEU A 96 16.06 6.11 -30.40
N TYR A 97 16.65 4.97 -30.74
CA TYR A 97 16.41 3.73 -29.99
C TYR A 97 16.93 3.79 -28.55
N SER A 98 18.03 4.52 -28.30
CA SER A 98 18.53 4.73 -26.94
C SER A 98 17.57 5.57 -26.10
N ILE A 99 16.95 6.61 -26.69
CA ILE A 99 15.94 7.45 -26.04
C ILE A 99 14.68 6.62 -25.73
N LEU A 100 14.14 5.91 -26.72
CA LEU A 100 12.95 5.08 -26.54
C LEU A 100 13.18 3.97 -25.51
N GLY A 101 14.33 3.29 -25.58
CA GLY A 101 14.73 2.27 -24.61
C GLY A 101 14.88 2.85 -23.19
N GLY A 102 15.49 4.03 -23.07
CA GLY A 102 15.63 4.75 -21.80
C GLY A 102 14.29 5.15 -21.18
N ILE A 103 13.37 5.71 -21.99
CA ILE A 103 12.01 6.06 -21.55
C ILE A 103 11.25 4.82 -21.09
N LEU A 104 11.31 3.72 -21.85
CA LEU A 104 10.65 2.47 -21.49
C LEU A 104 11.22 1.90 -20.18
N ALA A 105 12.54 1.85 -20.04
CA ALA A 105 13.19 1.37 -18.82
C ALA A 105 12.80 2.22 -17.60
N LEU A 106 12.82 3.55 -17.73
CA LEU A 106 12.40 4.48 -16.69
C LEU A 106 10.94 4.26 -16.29
N ALA A 107 10.04 4.15 -17.27
CA ALA A 107 8.62 3.92 -17.04
C ALA A 107 8.36 2.60 -16.29
N LEU A 108 9.07 1.52 -16.66
CA LEU A 108 8.96 0.22 -15.98
C LEU A 108 9.45 0.27 -14.53
N VAL A 109 10.61 0.90 -14.29
CA VAL A 109 11.18 1.06 -12.95
C VAL A 109 10.25 1.88 -12.06
N LEU A 110 9.79 3.04 -12.54
CA LEU A 110 8.85 3.88 -11.80
C LEU A 110 7.50 3.20 -11.59
N GLY A 111 7.00 2.47 -12.59
CA GLY A 111 5.78 1.68 -12.47
C GLY A 111 5.88 0.64 -11.35
N LEU A 112 7.00 -0.10 -11.31
CA LEU A 112 7.24 -1.11 -10.28
C LEU A 112 7.37 -0.49 -8.89
N ILE A 113 8.17 0.57 -8.75
CA ILE A 113 8.33 1.30 -7.48
C ILE A 113 6.98 1.88 -7.02
N GLY A 114 6.23 2.51 -7.92
CA GLY A 114 4.92 3.09 -7.64
C GLY A 114 3.93 2.07 -7.09
N ILE A 115 3.89 0.86 -7.67
CA ILE A 115 3.07 -0.24 -7.17
C ILE A 115 3.51 -0.67 -5.77
N ILE A 116 4.82 -0.83 -5.53
CA ILE A 116 5.36 -1.23 -4.23
C ILE A 116 4.99 -0.20 -3.16
N VAL A 117 5.22 1.09 -3.42
CA VAL A 117 4.92 2.19 -2.49
C VAL A 117 3.42 2.26 -2.21
N THR A 118 2.59 2.23 -3.27
CA THR A 118 1.13 2.37 -3.09
C THR A 118 0.52 1.21 -2.30
N HIS A 119 1.11 0.01 -2.36
CA HIS A 119 0.65 -1.12 -1.55
C HIS A 119 0.82 -0.88 -0.04
N LYS A 120 1.87 -0.17 0.39
CA LYS A 120 2.11 0.16 1.80
C LYS A 120 1.10 1.15 2.40
N VAL A 121 0.30 1.80 1.56
CA VAL A 121 -0.75 2.75 1.98
C VAL A 121 -2.12 2.10 1.89
N VAL A 122 -2.43 1.49 0.74
CA VAL A 122 -3.77 0.98 0.41
C VAL A 122 -4.20 -0.18 1.31
N GLY A 123 -3.32 -1.16 1.55
CA GLY A 123 -3.65 -2.30 2.40
C GLY A 123 -4.01 -1.87 3.84
N PRO A 124 -3.17 -1.04 4.48
CA PRO A 124 -3.47 -0.46 5.78
C PRO A 124 -4.73 0.40 5.80
N ALA A 125 -4.97 1.21 4.76
CA ALA A 125 -6.17 2.04 4.66
C ALA A 125 -7.46 1.20 4.65
N TYR A 126 -7.46 0.09 3.90
CA TYR A 126 -8.59 -0.85 3.91
C TYR A 126 -8.84 -1.42 5.30
N LYS A 127 -7.78 -1.82 6.01
CA LYS A 127 -7.90 -2.34 7.38
C LYS A 127 -8.38 -1.27 8.35
N MET A 128 -7.91 -0.03 8.23
CA MET A 128 -8.39 1.10 9.02
C MET A 128 -9.90 1.30 8.85
N ARG A 129 -10.40 1.29 7.61
CA ARG A 129 -11.84 1.39 7.34
C ARG A 129 -12.63 0.27 8.03
N LEU A 130 -12.12 -0.96 8.02
CA LEU A 130 -12.78 -2.08 8.69
C LEU A 130 -12.84 -1.87 10.21
N LEU A 131 -11.75 -1.41 10.84
CA LEU A 131 -11.71 -1.14 12.27
C LEU A 131 -12.61 0.06 12.66
N LEU A 132 -12.63 1.11 11.83
CA LEU A 132 -13.53 2.25 12.03
C LEU A 132 -15.00 1.81 12.02
N ASN A 133 -15.38 0.93 11.09
CA ASN A 133 -16.75 0.41 11.05
C ASN A 133 -17.07 -0.46 12.28
N GLN A 134 -16.11 -1.21 12.82
CA GLN A 134 -16.32 -1.98 14.05
C GLN A 134 -16.61 -1.06 15.25
N VAL A 135 -15.87 0.05 15.36
CA VAL A 135 -16.12 1.06 16.40
C VAL A 135 -17.46 1.75 16.17
N ALA A 136 -17.83 2.04 14.92
CA ALA A 136 -19.14 2.58 14.57
C ALA A 136 -20.30 1.62 14.94
N ASP A 137 -20.07 0.30 14.87
CA ASP A 137 -21.00 -0.74 15.34
C ASP A 137 -21.02 -0.88 16.88
N GLY A 138 -20.30 -0.04 17.62
CA GLY A 138 -20.23 -0.05 19.07
C GLY A 138 -19.23 -1.04 19.67
N LYS A 139 -18.32 -1.61 18.87
CA LYS A 139 -17.28 -2.53 19.38
C LYS A 139 -16.03 -1.75 19.73
N LEU A 140 -15.76 -1.57 21.03
CA LEU A 140 -14.63 -0.77 21.53
C LEU A 140 -13.36 -1.59 21.76
N LYS A 141 -13.37 -2.87 21.39
CA LYS A 141 -12.20 -3.75 21.46
C LYS A 141 -11.58 -3.93 20.08
N LEU A 142 -10.43 -3.29 19.87
CA LEU A 142 -9.72 -3.39 18.60
C LEU A 142 -9.07 -4.78 18.43
N ALA A 143 -9.60 -5.55 17.49
CA ALA A 143 -9.03 -6.84 17.10
C ALA A 143 -7.87 -6.66 16.09
N GLY A 144 -6.67 -6.38 16.60
CA GLY A 144 -5.41 -6.45 15.86
C GLY A 144 -4.74 -5.12 15.54
N ARG A 145 -3.56 -5.19 14.90
CA ARG A 145 -2.70 -4.03 14.59
C ARG A 145 -2.34 -3.93 13.11
N LEU A 146 -1.92 -2.75 12.65
CA LEU A 146 -1.31 -2.62 11.32
C LEU A 146 0.04 -3.35 11.25
N ARG A 147 0.49 -3.71 10.04
CA ARG A 147 1.74 -4.47 9.86
C ARG A 147 2.93 -3.52 10.00
N LYS A 148 3.99 -3.95 10.69
CA LYS A 148 5.24 -3.18 10.79
C LYS A 148 5.74 -2.76 9.39
N GLY A 149 6.02 -1.46 9.23
CA GLY A 149 6.50 -0.85 7.98
C GLY A 149 5.43 -0.35 7.01
N ASP A 150 4.16 -0.37 7.44
CA ASP A 150 3.03 0.31 6.79
C ASP A 150 3.09 1.82 7.07
N GLU A 151 2.68 2.66 6.12
CA GLU A 151 2.77 4.13 6.27
C GLU A 151 1.73 4.70 7.25
N LEU A 152 0.62 3.99 7.50
CA LEU A 152 -0.47 4.47 8.35
C LEU A 152 -0.33 4.09 9.84
N GLN A 153 0.88 3.72 10.29
CA GLN A 153 1.11 3.30 11.68
C GLN A 153 0.78 4.39 12.69
N GLU A 154 1.27 5.61 12.48
CA GLU A 154 1.00 6.74 13.38
C GLU A 154 -0.50 7.07 13.44
N LEU A 155 -1.20 7.00 12.30
CA LEU A 155 -2.65 7.17 12.25
C LEU A 155 -3.37 6.07 13.04
N PHE A 156 -2.91 4.81 12.93
CA PHE A 156 -3.47 3.71 13.69
C PHE A 156 -3.24 3.87 15.20
N GLU A 157 -2.07 4.34 15.62
CA GLU A 157 -1.77 4.60 17.03
C GLU A 157 -2.67 5.69 17.60
N ALA A 158 -2.83 6.81 16.88
CA ALA A 158 -3.77 7.87 17.27
C ALA A 158 -5.21 7.36 17.35
N PHE A 159 -5.65 6.56 16.37
CA PHE A 159 -6.96 5.93 16.36
C PHE A 159 -7.13 4.94 17.53
N ALA A 160 -6.12 4.12 17.83
CA ALA A 160 -6.16 3.15 18.92
C ALA A 160 -6.28 3.86 20.28
N ASN A 161 -5.54 4.95 20.49
CA ASN A 161 -5.64 5.76 21.70
C ASN A 161 -7.03 6.37 21.84
N MET A 162 -7.63 6.87 20.75
CA MET A 162 -9.00 7.38 20.76
C MET A 162 -10.01 6.29 21.19
N VAL A 163 -9.90 5.08 20.63
CA VAL A 163 -10.80 3.97 20.98
C VAL A 163 -10.61 3.54 22.44
N GLU A 164 -9.37 3.55 22.93
CA GLU A 164 -9.10 3.27 24.33
C GLU A 164 -9.74 4.32 25.25
N SER A 165 -9.65 5.62 24.92
CA SER A 165 -10.34 6.67 25.69
C SER A 165 -11.86 6.50 25.70
N LEU A 166 -12.46 6.06 24.57
CA LEU A 166 -13.89 5.75 24.52
C LEU A 166 -14.24 4.55 25.40
N ARG A 167 -13.42 3.50 25.36
CA ARG A 167 -13.56 2.30 26.20
C ARG A 167 -13.47 2.65 27.68
N GLU A 168 -12.50 3.46 28.08
CA GLU A 168 -12.35 3.93 29.46
C GLU A 168 -13.54 4.79 29.92
N ALA A 169 -14.05 5.67 29.05
CA ALA A 169 -15.24 6.47 29.34
C ALA A 169 -16.47 5.57 29.56
N GLN A 170 -16.74 4.65 28.63
CA GLN A 170 -17.83 3.68 28.73
C GLN A 170 -17.72 2.81 30.00
N ALA A 171 -16.51 2.38 30.36
CA ALA A 171 -16.27 1.60 31.57
C ALA A 171 -16.58 2.40 32.86
N ARG A 172 -16.27 3.70 32.90
CA ARG A 172 -16.64 4.57 34.01
C ARG A 172 -18.16 4.73 34.11
N GLU A 173 -18.84 4.99 33.00
CA GLU A 173 -20.30 5.14 32.97
C GLU A 173 -21.02 3.86 33.45
N VAL A 174 -20.53 2.68 33.05
CA VAL A 174 -21.04 1.39 33.55
C VAL A 174 -20.86 1.26 35.07
N ALA A 175 -19.68 1.62 35.59
CA ALA A 175 -19.42 1.56 37.03
C ALA A 175 -20.26 2.55 37.84
N GLU A 176 -20.49 3.76 37.32
CA GLU A 176 -21.38 4.75 37.93
C GLU A 176 -22.84 4.27 37.93
N LEU A 177 -23.29 3.63 36.84
CA LEU A 177 -24.62 3.05 36.75
C LEU A 177 -24.81 1.88 37.71
N ASP A 178 -23.79 1.03 37.88
CA ASP A 178 -23.80 -0.05 38.89
C ASP A 178 -23.98 0.50 40.31
N ALA A 179 -23.24 1.57 40.66
CA ALA A 179 -23.38 2.22 41.96
C ALA A 179 -24.79 2.84 42.15
N ALA A 180 -25.34 3.46 41.10
CA ALA A 180 -26.68 4.05 41.14
C ALA A 180 -27.79 2.99 41.28
N ILE A 181 -27.64 1.83 40.64
CA ILE A 181 -28.56 0.69 40.78
C ILE A 181 -28.59 0.18 42.23
N GLU A 182 -27.42 0.03 42.85
CA GLU A 182 -27.35 -0.40 44.26
C GLU A 182 -27.96 0.63 45.21
N GLN A 183 -27.71 1.92 45.01
CA GLN A 183 -28.35 2.98 45.81
C GLN A 183 -29.89 2.99 45.64
N ALA A 184 -30.39 2.77 44.42
CA ALA A 184 -31.82 2.68 44.15
C ALA A 184 -32.45 1.47 44.84
N ARG A 185 -31.74 0.34 44.87
CA ARG A 185 -32.14 -0.88 45.59
C ARG A 185 -32.28 -0.60 47.09
N GLU A 186 -31.27 0.05 47.70
CA GLU A 186 -31.31 0.42 49.12
C GLU A 186 -32.43 1.40 49.46
N SER A 187 -32.78 2.28 48.52
CA SER A 187 -33.84 3.28 48.67
C SER A 187 -35.25 2.74 48.44
N GLY A 188 -35.40 1.43 48.17
CA GLY A 188 -36.69 0.76 47.99
C GLY A 188 -37.32 0.97 46.61
N ALA A 189 -36.52 1.15 45.56
CA ALA A 189 -37.01 1.14 44.19
C ALA A 189 -37.70 -0.20 43.85
N SER A 190 -38.67 -0.17 42.93
CA SER A 190 -39.37 -1.39 42.51
C SER A 190 -38.44 -2.35 41.76
N ASP A 191 -38.69 -3.66 41.91
CA ASP A 191 -37.93 -4.70 41.22
C ASP A 191 -37.98 -4.53 39.69
N GLU A 192 -39.10 -4.07 39.15
CA GLU A 192 -39.27 -3.77 37.72
C GLU A 192 -38.33 -2.66 37.25
N ALA A 193 -38.20 -1.57 38.03
CA ALA A 193 -37.29 -0.48 37.69
C ALA A 193 -35.82 -0.92 37.76
N LEU A 194 -35.45 -1.71 38.78
CA LEU A 194 -34.11 -2.27 38.92
C LEU A 194 -33.75 -3.22 37.77
N ALA A 195 -34.71 -4.04 37.32
CA ALA A 195 -34.53 -4.93 36.17
C ALA A 195 -34.24 -4.14 34.88
N HIS A 196 -35.00 -3.08 34.61
CA HIS A 196 -34.77 -2.22 33.44
C HIS A 196 -33.39 -1.52 33.48
N LEU A 197 -32.98 -0.99 34.64
CA LEU A 197 -31.66 -0.36 34.77
C LEU A 197 -30.53 -1.38 34.57
N THR A 198 -30.69 -2.59 35.09
CA THR A 198 -29.72 -3.67 34.90
C THR A 198 -29.59 -4.05 33.43
N GLU A 199 -30.71 -4.13 32.69
CA GLU A 199 -30.68 -4.40 31.25
C GLU A 199 -29.93 -3.32 30.45
N VAL A 200 -30.11 -2.04 30.81
CA VAL A 200 -29.36 -0.93 30.20
C VAL A 200 -27.87 -1.07 30.50
N ARG A 201 -27.51 -1.35 31.75
CA ARG A 201 -26.12 -1.56 32.18
C ARG A 201 -25.47 -2.72 31.44
N ASP A 202 -26.17 -3.86 31.34
CA ASP A 202 -25.67 -5.04 30.63
C ASP A 202 -25.42 -4.74 29.15
N ARG A 203 -26.34 -4.01 28.49
CA ARG A 203 -26.14 -3.56 27.09
C ARG A 203 -24.95 -2.62 26.94
N MET A 204 -24.75 -1.71 27.89
CA MET A 204 -23.59 -0.82 27.91
C MET A 204 -22.29 -1.58 28.17
N ALA A 205 -22.31 -2.66 28.95
CA ALA A 205 -21.14 -3.48 29.22
C ALA A 205 -20.75 -4.36 28.01
N MET A 206 -21.73 -4.83 27.23
CA MET A 206 -21.47 -5.65 26.02
C MET A 206 -20.59 -4.96 24.97
N THR A 207 -20.53 -3.62 24.93
CA THR A 207 -19.69 -2.88 23.96
C THR A 207 -18.19 -2.94 24.29
N LEU A 208 -17.84 -3.34 25.52
CA LEU A 208 -16.48 -3.44 26.03
C LEU A 208 -15.79 -4.79 25.72
N GLU A 209 -16.58 -5.80 25.31
CA GLU A 209 -16.16 -7.19 25.05
C GLU A 209 -15.61 -7.45 23.66
#